data_AF-A0A2D7QM10-F1
#
_entry.id   AF-A0A2D7QM10-F1
#
_cell.length_a   1.000
_cell.length_b   1.000
_cell.length_c   1.000
_cell.angle_alpha   90.00
_cell.angle_beta   90.00
_cell.angle_gamma   90.00
#
_symmetry.space_group_name_H-M   'P 1'
#
loop_
_entity.id
_entity.type
_entity.pdbx_description
1 polymer ?
#
loop_
_entity_poly.entity_id
_entity_poly.type
_entity_poly.pdbx_seq_one_letter_code
_entity_poly.pdbx_strand_id
1 'polypeptide(L)'
;HSWGLEINRVTLPNISEKFMSGQDDSEIELENTTKALHVFAEAGCPLVRQRFAGDTFPQLMTRYQSRHRGGYKSREESRYLTKGKPQTPALQDLELWWERFCLVYQALVPIAEDTGIKLAIHPSGVPNPDTPLGGIGFHRVIDFFLVEVWATFIAVEPGLKLEVRL
;
A
#
# COMPACT_ATOMS: atom_id res chain seq x y z
N HIS A 1 0.11 7.08 -28.34
CA HIS A 1 0.97 6.07 -27.69
C HIS A 1 1.78 5.29 -28.73
N SER A 2 3.12 5.31 -28.66
CA SER A 2 4.01 4.77 -29.72
C SER A 2 4.02 3.24 -29.86
N TRP A 3 3.49 2.51 -28.88
CA TRP A 3 3.46 1.04 -28.84
C TRP A 3 2.04 0.46 -28.70
N GLY A 4 0.99 1.29 -28.81
CA GLY A 4 -0.39 0.85 -28.56
C GLY A 4 -0.68 0.46 -27.11
N LEU A 5 0.16 0.90 -26.15
CA LEU A 5 0.01 0.66 -24.72
C LEU A 5 -0.33 1.95 -23.97
N GLU A 6 -1.13 1.82 -22.92
CA GLU A 6 -1.55 2.91 -22.04
C GLU A 6 -1.12 2.64 -20.59
N ILE A 7 -0.91 3.71 -19.82
CA ILE A 7 -0.58 3.62 -18.40
C ILE A 7 -1.87 3.44 -17.61
N ASN A 8 -2.07 2.24 -17.04
CA ASN A 8 -3.26 1.93 -16.26
C ASN A 8 -3.14 2.25 -14.77
N ARG A 9 -1.90 2.32 -14.26
CA ARG A 9 -1.61 2.58 -12.85
C ARG A 9 -0.16 3.01 -12.68
N VAL A 10 0.07 3.99 -11.82
CA VAL A 10 1.41 4.38 -11.36
C VAL A 10 1.59 4.10 -9.87
N THR A 11 2.84 4.00 -9.41
CA THR A 11 3.15 3.93 -7.97
C THR A 11 3.90 5.19 -7.61
N LEU A 12 3.44 5.88 -6.57
CA LEU A 12 4.05 7.09 -6.05
C LEU A 12 5.43 6.78 -5.43
N PRO A 13 6.29 7.80 -5.22
CA PRO A 13 7.51 7.66 -4.44
C PRO A 13 7.24 6.93 -3.11
N ASN A 14 8.15 6.04 -2.72
CA ASN A 14 7.96 5.26 -1.50
C ASN A 14 8.20 6.14 -0.26
N ILE A 15 7.25 6.15 0.68
CA ILE A 15 7.45 6.77 1.99
C ILE A 15 8.43 5.89 2.78
N SER A 16 9.54 6.47 3.20
CA SER A 16 10.68 5.76 3.77
C SER A 16 10.51 5.46 5.26
N GLU A 17 11.39 4.61 5.79
CA GLU A 17 11.43 4.31 7.22
C GLU A 17 11.71 5.58 8.04
N LYS A 18 12.49 6.53 7.51
CA LYS A 18 12.78 7.79 8.19
C LYS A 18 11.51 8.60 8.43
N PHE A 19 10.66 8.71 7.41
CA PHE A 19 9.37 9.37 7.53
C PHE A 19 8.48 8.60 8.50
N MET A 20 8.38 7.27 8.36
CA MET A 20 7.52 6.47 9.23
C MET A 20 7.97 6.46 10.70
N SER A 21 9.26 6.69 10.99
CA SER A 21 9.78 6.83 12.35
C SER A 21 9.81 8.27 12.87
N GLY A 22 9.34 9.26 12.10
CA GLY A 22 9.33 10.68 12.50
C GLY A 22 10.72 11.31 12.64
N GLN A 23 11.71 10.88 11.85
CA GLN A 23 13.03 11.50 11.85
C GLN A 23 13.00 12.90 11.21
N ASP A 24 13.88 13.77 11.67
CA ASP A 24 14.07 15.12 11.11
C ASP A 24 14.35 15.08 9.59
N ASP A 25 13.97 16.14 8.89
CA ASP A 25 14.06 16.32 7.43
C ASP A 25 13.27 15.31 6.56
N SER A 26 12.56 14.36 7.15
CA SER A 26 11.79 13.37 6.38
C SER A 26 10.50 13.94 5.75
N GLU A 27 10.00 15.07 6.25
CA GLU A 27 8.75 15.71 5.80
C GLU A 27 8.73 16.07 4.31
N ILE A 28 9.91 16.26 3.70
CA ILE A 28 10.06 16.49 2.26
C ILE A 28 9.49 15.32 1.43
N GLU A 29 9.44 14.11 1.98
CA GLU A 29 8.87 12.94 1.29
C GLU A 29 7.36 13.08 1.07
N LEU A 30 6.65 13.70 2.02
CA LEU A 30 5.22 13.99 1.88
C LEU A 30 5.00 15.03 0.76
N GLU A 31 5.79 16.11 0.76
CA GLU A 31 5.74 17.13 -0.29
C GLU A 31 6.02 16.52 -1.68
N ASN A 32 7.05 15.69 -1.78
CA ASN A 32 7.40 15.01 -3.03
C ASN A 32 6.30 14.06 -3.51
N THR A 33 5.66 13.35 -2.59
CA THR A 33 4.57 12.42 -2.90
C THR A 33 3.34 13.16 -3.39
N THR A 34 2.97 14.26 -2.72
CA THR A 34 1.88 15.16 -3.13
C THR A 34 2.13 15.77 -4.51
N LYS A 35 3.35 16.28 -4.76
CA LYS A 35 3.74 16.80 -6.09
C LYS A 35 3.65 15.71 -7.17
N ALA A 36 4.11 14.50 -6.87
CA ALA A 36 4.02 13.39 -7.81
C ALA A 36 2.57 13.05 -8.15
N LEU A 37 1.66 13.08 -7.16
CA LEU A 37 0.23 12.85 -7.39
C LEU A 37 -0.36 13.87 -8.36
N HIS A 38 -0.09 15.17 -8.18
CA HIS A 38 -0.52 16.21 -9.12
C HIS A 38 0.00 15.95 -10.54
N VAL A 39 1.30 15.66 -10.68
CA VAL A 39 1.90 15.38 -12.00
C VAL A 39 1.24 14.18 -12.68
N PHE A 40 0.92 13.12 -11.94
CA PHE A 40 0.25 11.94 -12.51
C PHE A 40 -1.21 12.22 -12.87
N ALA A 41 -1.91 13.03 -12.07
CA ALA A 41 -3.26 13.46 -12.37
C ALA A 41 -3.30 14.34 -13.64
N GLU A 42 -2.41 15.32 -13.76
CA GLU A 42 -2.26 16.16 -14.97
C GLU A 42 -1.92 15.34 -16.21
N ALA A 43 -1.12 14.28 -16.05
CA ALA A 43 -0.80 13.33 -17.13
C ALA A 43 -1.97 12.40 -17.50
N GLY A 44 -3.11 12.49 -16.82
CA GLY A 44 -4.29 11.67 -17.08
C GLY A 44 -4.17 10.21 -16.61
N CYS A 45 -3.28 9.92 -15.65
CA CYS A 45 -3.20 8.59 -15.07
C CYS A 45 -4.50 8.27 -14.31
N PRO A 46 -5.12 7.10 -14.49
CA PRO A 46 -6.42 6.82 -13.87
C PRO A 46 -6.32 6.33 -12.41
N LEU A 47 -5.15 5.82 -12.00
CA LEU A 47 -4.95 5.15 -10.72
C LEU A 47 -3.51 5.33 -10.23
N VAL A 48 -3.35 5.73 -8.96
CA VAL A 48 -2.08 5.77 -8.26
C VAL A 48 -2.09 4.80 -7.09
N ARG A 49 -0.91 4.33 -6.67
CA ARG A 49 -0.73 3.55 -5.44
C ARG A 49 0.38 4.16 -4.58
N GLN A 50 0.11 4.38 -3.29
CA GLN A 50 1.13 4.75 -2.31
C GLN A 50 1.77 3.49 -1.68
N ARG A 51 3.08 3.53 -1.43
CA ARG A 51 3.82 2.51 -0.68
C ARG A 51 4.46 3.10 0.58
N PHE A 52 4.63 2.27 1.60
CA PHE A 52 5.21 2.66 2.89
C PHE A 52 6.26 1.66 3.32
N ALA A 53 7.37 2.15 3.88
CA ALA A 53 8.26 1.31 4.64
C ALA A 53 7.55 0.76 5.89
N GLY A 54 7.91 -0.46 6.30
CA GLY A 54 7.31 -1.11 7.46
C GLY A 54 5.90 -1.67 7.25
N ASP A 55 5.33 -1.57 6.05
CA ASP A 55 4.02 -2.15 5.72
C ASP A 55 4.02 -3.69 5.66
N THR A 56 5.18 -4.32 5.68
CA THR A 56 5.39 -5.76 5.50
C THR A 56 6.48 -6.27 6.43
N PHE A 57 6.29 -7.46 7.01
CA PHE A 57 7.28 -8.11 7.87
C PHE A 57 7.83 -9.40 7.24
N PRO A 58 8.74 -9.30 6.26
CA PRO A 58 9.29 -10.47 5.57
C PRO A 58 10.01 -11.43 6.52
N GLN A 59 10.58 -10.94 7.61
CA GLN A 59 11.28 -11.74 8.63
C GLN A 59 10.38 -12.74 9.36
N LEU A 60 9.06 -12.57 9.30
CA LEU A 60 8.12 -13.54 9.89
C LEU A 60 8.05 -14.85 9.09
N MET A 61 8.45 -14.83 7.82
CA MET A 61 8.22 -15.91 6.86
C MET A 61 9.52 -16.44 6.28
N THR A 62 9.64 -17.77 6.22
CA THR A 62 10.69 -18.41 5.44
C THR A 62 10.25 -18.43 3.99
N ARG A 63 11.00 -17.73 3.14
CA ARG A 63 10.78 -17.71 1.70
C ARG A 63 11.54 -18.84 1.04
N TYR A 64 10.88 -19.56 0.15
CA TYR A 64 11.49 -20.63 -0.65
C TYR A 64 10.86 -20.70 -2.04
N GLN A 65 11.37 -21.58 -2.89
CA GLN A 65 10.79 -21.87 -4.20
C GLN A 65 10.31 -23.32 -4.24
N SER A 66 9.08 -23.51 -4.68
CA SER A 66 8.51 -24.84 -4.96
C SER A 66 8.41 -25.05 -6.47
N ARG A 67 8.51 -26.31 -6.90
CA ARG A 67 8.24 -26.70 -8.30
C ARG A 67 6.80 -27.16 -8.41
N HIS A 68 6.12 -26.61 -9.40
CA HIS A 68 4.73 -26.86 -9.73
C HIS A 68 4.61 -27.58 -11.09
N ARG A 69 3.37 -27.84 -11.51
CA ARG A 69 3.06 -28.51 -12.77
C ARG A 69 3.79 -27.85 -13.95
N GLY A 70 4.34 -28.68 -14.85
CA GLY A 70 5.09 -28.22 -16.02
C GLY A 70 6.49 -27.67 -15.70
N GLY A 71 7.00 -27.87 -14.49
CA GLY A 71 8.32 -27.38 -14.09
C GLY A 71 8.36 -25.91 -13.69
N TYR A 72 7.19 -25.25 -13.62
CA TYR A 72 7.04 -23.87 -13.12
C TYR A 72 7.61 -23.77 -11.70
N LYS A 73 8.35 -22.69 -11.41
CA LYS A 73 8.84 -22.40 -10.07
C LYS A 73 8.07 -21.22 -9.51
N SER A 74 7.41 -21.40 -8.38
CA SER A 74 6.72 -20.32 -7.68
C SER A 74 7.49 -19.89 -6.43
N ARG A 75 7.34 -18.63 -6.05
CA ARG A 75 7.74 -18.15 -4.71
C ARG A 75 6.70 -18.66 -3.71
N GLU A 76 7.20 -19.19 -2.60
CA GLU A 76 6.39 -19.65 -1.48
C GLU A 76 6.87 -19.02 -0.17
N GLU A 77 5.98 -18.97 0.81
CA GLU A 77 6.23 -18.42 2.15
C GLU A 77 5.67 -19.39 3.20
N SER A 78 6.47 -19.72 4.23
CA SER A 78 6.05 -20.61 5.32
C SER A 78 6.35 -20.00 6.68
N ARG A 79 5.32 -19.90 7.53
CA ARG A 79 5.47 -19.49 8.93
C ARG A 79 6.06 -20.61 9.80
N TYR A 80 5.68 -21.86 9.55
CA TYR A 80 6.12 -23.03 10.34
C TYR A 80 7.62 -23.33 10.20
N LEU A 81 8.18 -23.05 9.02
CA LEU A 81 9.61 -23.21 8.78
C LEU A 81 10.44 -22.10 9.41
N THR A 82 9.86 -20.93 9.69
CA THR A 82 10.55 -19.83 10.38
C THR A 82 10.82 -20.24 11.83
N LYS A 83 12.10 -20.37 12.18
CA LYS A 83 12.54 -20.71 13.53
C LYS A 83 12.81 -19.47 14.38
N GLY A 84 12.78 -19.66 15.70
CA GLY A 84 12.96 -18.58 16.66
C GLY A 84 11.70 -17.75 16.87
N LYS A 85 11.87 -16.62 17.56
CA LYS A 85 10.84 -15.59 17.74
C LYS A 85 11.29 -14.34 16.99
N PRO A 86 10.93 -14.21 15.70
CA PRO A 86 11.21 -12.97 14.97
C PRO A 86 10.58 -11.81 15.73
N GLN A 87 11.29 -10.69 15.80
CA GLN A 87 10.78 -9.50 16.44
C GLN A 87 9.67 -8.87 15.58
N THR A 88 8.59 -8.50 16.24
CA THR A 88 7.54 -7.61 15.73
C THR A 88 7.65 -6.27 16.45
N PRO A 89 7.23 -5.16 15.83
CA PRO A 89 7.22 -3.86 16.50
C PRO A 89 6.36 -3.87 17.77
N ALA A 90 6.66 -2.99 18.71
CA ALA A 90 5.79 -2.79 19.86
C ALA A 90 4.50 -2.06 19.44
N LEU A 91 3.48 -2.09 20.29
CA LEU A 91 2.22 -1.39 20.01
C LEU A 91 2.45 0.11 19.76
N GLN A 92 3.35 0.74 20.51
CA GLN A 92 3.68 2.16 20.34
C GLN A 92 4.26 2.44 18.95
N ASP A 93 5.11 1.54 18.42
CA ASP A 93 5.68 1.67 17.09
C ASP A 93 4.61 1.52 16.00
N LEU A 94 3.64 0.62 16.21
CA LEU A 94 2.52 0.43 15.28
C LEU A 94 1.56 1.62 15.27
N GLU A 95 1.29 2.23 16.43
CA GLU A 95 0.46 3.44 16.49
C GLU A 95 1.19 4.65 15.91
N LEU A 96 2.51 4.80 16.14
CA LEU A 96 3.29 5.83 15.44
C LEU A 96 3.25 5.62 13.92
N TRP A 97 3.43 4.39 13.45
CA TRP A 97 3.31 4.07 12.03
C TRP A 97 1.93 4.46 11.49
N TRP A 98 0.86 4.18 12.24
CA TRP A 98 -0.51 4.53 11.88
C TRP A 98 -0.72 6.05 11.80
N GLU A 99 -0.21 6.81 12.77
CA GLU A 99 -0.28 8.28 12.77
C GLU A 99 0.42 8.85 11.52
N ARG A 100 1.62 8.37 11.21
CA ARG A 100 2.39 8.81 10.03
C ARG A 100 1.71 8.40 8.73
N PHE A 101 1.12 7.21 8.67
CA PHE A 101 0.30 6.76 7.55
C PHE A 101 -0.91 7.68 7.34
N CYS A 102 -1.60 8.07 8.42
CA CYS A 102 -2.75 8.98 8.35
C CYS A 102 -2.35 10.33 7.78
N LEU A 103 -1.20 10.90 8.19
CA LEU A 103 -0.71 12.18 7.65
C LEU A 103 -0.56 12.14 6.13
N VAL A 104 -0.02 11.04 5.59
CA VAL A 104 0.16 10.89 4.14
C VAL A 104 -1.21 10.84 3.44
N TYR A 105 -2.13 9.98 3.88
CA TYR A 105 -3.43 9.87 3.21
C TYR A 105 -4.30 11.10 3.40
N GLN A 106 -4.23 11.81 4.53
CA GLN A 106 -4.92 13.09 4.71
C GLN A 106 -4.46 14.15 3.70
N ALA A 107 -3.20 14.12 3.25
CA ALA A 107 -2.71 15.00 2.21
C ALA A 107 -3.09 14.54 0.78
N LEU A 108 -3.08 13.22 0.53
CA LEU A 108 -3.32 12.67 -0.81
C LEU A 108 -4.80 12.58 -1.18
N VAL A 109 -5.69 12.31 -0.22
CA VAL A 109 -7.12 12.12 -0.46
C VAL A 109 -7.76 13.36 -1.11
N PRO A 110 -7.59 14.59 -0.59
CA PRO A 110 -8.19 15.77 -1.21
C PRO A 110 -7.73 15.99 -2.66
N ILE A 111 -6.46 15.71 -2.95
CA ILE A 111 -5.93 15.84 -4.32
C ILE A 111 -6.56 14.80 -5.25
N ALA A 112 -6.73 13.57 -4.75
CA ALA A 112 -7.38 12.50 -5.49
C ALA A 112 -8.85 12.84 -5.81
N GLU A 113 -9.57 13.42 -4.85
CA GLU A 113 -10.94 13.89 -5.00
C GLU A 113 -11.03 15.06 -6.01
N ASP A 114 -10.19 16.09 -5.86
CA ASP A 114 -10.19 17.29 -6.70
C ASP A 114 -9.85 16.98 -8.16
N THR A 115 -8.94 16.03 -8.40
CA THR A 115 -8.46 15.71 -9.75
C THR A 115 -9.15 14.49 -10.37
N GLY A 116 -9.92 13.73 -9.58
CA GLY A 116 -10.58 12.50 -10.01
C GLY A 116 -9.64 11.29 -10.22
N ILE A 117 -8.34 11.42 -9.93
CA ILE A 117 -7.42 10.28 -9.95
C ILE A 117 -7.72 9.33 -8.79
N LYS A 118 -7.78 8.03 -9.05
CA LYS A 118 -8.09 7.06 -7.99
C LYS A 118 -6.87 6.76 -7.15
N LEU A 119 -7.03 6.72 -5.82
CA LEU A 119 -5.99 6.34 -4.88
C LEU A 119 -6.19 4.90 -4.40
N ALA A 120 -5.19 4.04 -4.64
CA ALA A 120 -5.18 2.65 -4.20
C ALA A 120 -4.23 2.42 -3.04
N ILE A 121 -4.70 1.58 -2.11
CA ILE A 121 -3.89 0.98 -1.07
C ILE A 121 -3.77 -0.53 -1.30
N HIS A 122 -2.60 -1.09 -0.98
CA HIS A 122 -2.36 -2.52 -1.04
C HIS A 122 -2.23 -3.05 0.39
N PRO A 123 -2.85 -4.20 0.73
CA PRO A 123 -2.65 -4.82 2.04
C PRO A 123 -1.19 -5.23 2.25
N SER A 124 -0.79 -5.57 3.46
CA SER A 124 0.52 -6.17 3.71
C SER A 124 0.68 -7.43 2.84
N GLY A 125 1.80 -7.55 2.11
CA GLY A 125 2.01 -8.60 1.10
C GLY A 125 1.75 -10.02 1.62
N VAL A 126 2.29 -10.36 2.79
CA VAL A 126 1.71 -11.40 3.64
C VAL A 126 1.03 -10.67 4.79
N PRO A 127 -0.30 -10.76 4.94
CA PRO A 127 -1.04 -10.08 6.01
C PRO A 127 -0.90 -10.86 7.32
N ASN A 128 0.35 -11.00 7.78
CA ASN A 128 0.64 -11.64 9.07
C ASN A 128 -0.03 -10.84 10.20
N PRO A 129 -0.31 -11.49 11.34
CA PRO A 129 -0.63 -10.76 12.56
C PRO A 129 0.38 -9.64 12.79
N ASP A 130 -0.11 -8.51 13.30
CA ASP A 130 0.68 -7.33 13.67
C ASP A 130 1.29 -6.54 12.50
N THR A 131 1.20 -7.00 11.25
CA THR A 131 1.55 -6.14 10.10
C THR A 131 0.58 -4.96 10.00
N PRO A 132 1.05 -3.72 9.73
CA PRO A 132 0.20 -2.54 9.84
C PRO A 132 -1.00 -2.53 8.89
N LEU A 133 -0.87 -3.19 7.74
CA LEU A 133 -1.95 -3.36 6.75
C LEU A 133 -2.36 -4.83 6.61
N GLY A 134 -2.23 -5.61 7.70
CA GLY A 134 -2.86 -6.93 7.83
C GLY A 134 -4.39 -6.80 7.90
N GLY A 135 -5.12 -7.90 8.13
CA GLY A 135 -6.59 -7.90 8.07
C GLY A 135 -7.25 -6.75 8.86
N ILE A 136 -6.97 -6.65 10.17
CA ILE A 136 -7.55 -5.61 11.04
C ILE A 136 -7.03 -4.21 10.68
N GLY A 137 -5.74 -4.06 10.42
CA GLY A 137 -5.15 -2.77 10.06
C GLY A 137 -5.71 -2.22 8.74
N PHE A 138 -5.99 -3.09 7.78
CA PHE A 138 -6.63 -2.71 6.53
C PHE A 138 -8.09 -2.28 6.73
N HIS A 139 -8.84 -2.91 7.63
CA HIS A 139 -10.16 -2.45 8.04
C HIS A 139 -10.12 -1.07 8.70
N ARG A 140 -9.09 -0.74 9.51
CA ARG A 140 -8.92 0.62 10.06
C ARG A 140 -8.83 1.68 8.96
N VAL A 141 -8.15 1.38 7.85
CA VAL A 141 -8.05 2.31 6.70
C VAL A 141 -9.41 2.58 6.08
N ILE A 142 -10.16 1.50 5.86
CA ILE A 142 -11.54 1.54 5.35
C ILE A 142 -12.38 2.44 6.26
N ASP A 143 -12.41 2.17 7.55
CA ASP A 143 -13.25 2.93 8.50
C ASP A 143 -12.85 4.41 8.63
N PHE A 144 -11.55 4.73 8.49
CA PHE A 144 -11.05 6.10 8.69
C PHE A 144 -11.20 6.99 7.45
N PHE A 145 -11.05 6.44 6.24
CA PHE A 145 -11.05 7.22 5.00
C PHE A 145 -12.28 7.01 4.11
N LEU A 146 -13.15 6.01 4.36
CA LEU A 146 -14.38 5.82 3.58
C LEU A 146 -15.53 6.70 4.09
N VAL A 147 -15.45 8.00 3.79
CA VAL A 147 -16.67 8.80 3.66
C VAL A 147 -17.00 9.08 2.20
N GLU A 148 -16.04 9.32 1.29
CA GLU A 148 -16.27 9.30 -0.18
C GLU A 148 -15.01 8.91 -1.02
N VAL A 149 -14.00 8.30 -0.40
CA VAL A 149 -12.74 7.94 -1.10
C VAL A 149 -12.87 6.58 -1.77
N TRP A 150 -12.76 6.55 -3.09
CA TRP A 150 -12.74 5.33 -3.90
C TRP A 150 -11.47 4.49 -3.66
N ALA A 151 -11.40 3.78 -2.53
CA ALA A 151 -10.43 2.71 -2.33
C ALA A 151 -10.72 1.61 -3.36
N THR A 152 -10.06 1.70 -4.52
CA THR A 152 -10.20 0.66 -5.56
C THR A 152 -9.39 -0.55 -5.12
N PHE A 153 -10.10 -1.56 -4.61
CA PHE A 153 -9.57 -2.87 -4.28
C PHE A 153 -8.98 -3.51 -5.53
N ILE A 154 -7.65 -3.65 -5.60
CA ILE A 154 -7.02 -4.53 -6.60
C ILE A 154 -6.97 -5.95 -6.00
N ALA A 155 -8.13 -6.56 -5.81
CA ALA A 155 -8.23 -8.00 -5.89
C ALA A 155 -8.26 -8.33 -7.39
N VAL A 156 -7.38 -9.23 -7.84
CA VAL A 156 -7.39 -9.72 -9.22
C VAL A 156 -8.62 -10.62 -9.38
N GLU A 157 -9.80 -10.04 -9.46
CA GLU A 157 -11.01 -10.71 -9.93
C GLU A 157 -11.45 -10.07 -11.25
N PRO A 158 -11.43 -10.82 -12.37
CA PRO A 158 -12.01 -10.33 -13.60
C PRO A 158 -13.54 -10.38 -13.47
N GLY A 159 -14.17 -9.27 -13.06
CA GLY A 159 -15.62 -9.12 -13.23
C GLY A 159 -16.39 -8.26 -12.24
N LEU A 160 -15.83 -7.83 -11.11
CA LEU A 160 -16.61 -7.03 -10.15
C LEU A 160 -16.62 -5.54 -10.51
N LYS A 161 -17.71 -5.11 -11.19
CA LYS A 161 -18.14 -3.71 -11.16
C LYS A 161 -18.79 -3.45 -9.79
N LEU A 162 -18.07 -2.81 -8.89
CA LEU A 162 -18.69 -2.14 -7.74
C LEU A 162 -19.29 -0.82 -8.22
N GLU A 163 -20.55 -0.85 -8.66
CA GLU A 163 -21.42 0.32 -8.62
C GLU A 163 -21.88 0.47 -7.17
N VAL A 164 -21.42 1.52 -6.49
CA VAL A 164 -22.09 2.01 -5.28
C VAL A 164 -22.97 3.17 -5.74
N ARG A 165 -24.28 2.96 -5.70
CA ARG A 165 -25.30 4.00 -5.89
C ARG A 165 -25.92 4.34 -4.54
N LEU A 166 -25.89 5.64 -4.25
CA LEU A 166 -26.57 6.43 -3.21
C LEU A 166 -26.13 6.23 -1.77
#